data_AF-A0A8C9VG89-F1
#
_entry.id   AF-A0A8C9VG89-F1
#
_cell.length_a   1.000
_cell.length_b   1.000
_cell.length_c   1.000
_cell.angle_alpha   90.00
_cell.angle_beta   90.00
_cell.angle_gamma   90.00
#
_symmetry.space_group_name_H-M   'P 1'
#
loop_
_entity.id
_entity.type
_entity.pdbx_description
1 polymer ?
#
loop_
_entity_poly.entity_id
_entity_poly.type
_entity_poly.pdbx_seq_one_letter_code
_entity_poly.pdbx_strand_id
1 'polypeptide(L)'
;KKKKEELDPILTRTGGAYIPPARLRMMQAQITDKASLAYQRMSWEALKKSINGLINKVNVSNIANIIHELLQENIVRGRGLLARSILQAQGASPIFTHVYAAVVAIINSKFPQIGELILKRLILNFRKGYRRNDKQQCLTASKFVAHLINQNVAHEVLCLEMLTLLLERPTDDSVEVAISFLKECGLKLTEVSPRGINAIFERLRNVLHESEIDKRVQYMIEVMFAIRKDGFKDHPVISEGLDLVEEDDQFTHMLPLEDDYNPEDVLNVFKMDTDFLGNEEKYKEIKKGKLCSNDIFYFPLAFSIDFSPFLEQDKVTIFDKTEVNLVAFRRTIYLAIQSSLDFEECAHKLIKMDFPESQTKELCNMILDCCAQQRTYEKFFGLLAGRFCLLKKEYMESFEAIFQEQYETIHRLETNKLRNVARMFAHLLYTDSIPWSVLECIKMSEDTTTSSSRIFVKILFQELCAYMGLPKLNERLKDL
;
A
#
# COMPACT_ATOMS: atom_id res chain seq x y z
N LYS A 1 -21.79 -61.41 22.17
CA LYS A 1 -21.66 -60.06 22.78
C LYS A 1 -21.26 -59.07 21.69
N LYS A 2 -22.16 -58.22 21.20
CA LYS A 2 -21.82 -57.14 20.26
C LYS A 2 -20.84 -56.18 20.96
N LYS A 3 -19.68 -55.90 20.35
CA LYS A 3 -18.79 -54.82 20.79
C LYS A 3 -19.64 -53.54 20.88
N LYS A 4 -19.65 -52.88 22.03
CA LYS A 4 -20.18 -51.50 22.13
C LYS A 4 -19.37 -50.68 21.12
N GLU A 5 -20.04 -50.10 20.13
CA GLU A 5 -19.43 -49.07 19.29
C GLU A 5 -18.98 -47.95 20.23
N GLU A 6 -17.69 -47.64 20.22
CA GLU A 6 -17.17 -46.47 20.93
C GLU A 6 -17.85 -45.24 20.35
N LEU A 7 -18.72 -44.63 21.15
CA LEU A 7 -19.42 -43.40 20.79
C LEU A 7 -18.37 -42.31 20.57
N ASP A 8 -18.28 -41.87 19.32
CA ASP A 8 -17.42 -40.78 18.90
C ASP A 8 -17.73 -39.54 19.77
N PRO A 9 -16.79 -39.03 20.59
CA PRO A 9 -17.06 -38.00 21.60
C PRO A 9 -17.53 -36.66 21.02
N ILE A 10 -17.49 -36.51 19.70
CA ILE A 10 -17.88 -35.31 18.93
C ILE A 10 -19.28 -35.46 18.32
N LEU A 11 -19.82 -36.67 18.17
CA LEU A 11 -21.14 -36.92 17.63
C LEU A 11 -22.19 -36.99 18.75
N THR A 12 -22.76 -35.84 19.11
CA THR A 12 -24.08 -35.83 19.77
C THR A 12 -25.17 -36.23 18.76
N ARG A 13 -26.25 -36.86 19.23
CA ARG A 13 -27.37 -37.42 18.45
C ARG A 13 -28.03 -36.46 17.43
N THR A 14 -27.68 -35.17 17.42
CA THR A 14 -28.26 -34.11 16.60
C THR A 14 -27.27 -33.39 15.67
N GLY A 15 -26.12 -33.98 15.34
CA GLY A 15 -25.28 -33.48 14.25
C GLY A 15 -24.46 -32.22 14.59
N GLY A 16 -23.67 -32.29 15.67
CA GLY A 16 -22.57 -31.36 15.94
C GLY A 16 -22.94 -30.20 16.87
N ALA A 17 -22.89 -30.42 18.17
CA ALA A 17 -22.97 -29.35 19.16
C ALA A 17 -21.68 -28.49 19.14
N TYR A 18 -21.82 -27.15 19.20
CA TYR A 18 -20.68 -26.25 19.34
C TYR A 18 -19.90 -26.56 20.62
N ILE A 19 -18.65 -26.98 20.48
CA ILE A 19 -17.72 -27.20 21.59
C ILE A 19 -16.88 -25.92 21.78
N PRO A 20 -16.94 -25.26 22.95
CA PRO A 20 -16.14 -24.08 23.24
C PRO A 20 -14.63 -24.34 23.10
N PRO A 21 -13.81 -23.38 22.58
CA PRO A 21 -12.39 -23.59 22.30
C PRO A 21 -11.54 -24.03 23.51
N ALA A 22 -11.89 -23.59 24.72
CA ALA A 22 -11.22 -24.02 25.95
C ALA A 22 -11.49 -25.51 26.27
N ARG A 23 -12.74 -25.95 26.09
CA ARG A 23 -13.15 -27.34 26.31
C ARG A 23 -12.56 -28.28 25.27
N LEU A 24 -12.43 -27.81 24.03
CA LEU A 24 -11.81 -28.55 22.93
C LEU A 24 -10.30 -28.76 23.18
N ARG A 25 -9.59 -27.74 23.67
CA ARG A 25 -8.18 -27.87 24.10
C ARG A 25 -8.00 -28.84 25.28
N MET A 26 -8.89 -28.80 26.28
CA MET A 26 -8.86 -29.74 27.40
C MET A 26 -9.10 -31.18 26.94
N MET A 27 -10.04 -31.41 26.03
CA MET A 27 -10.30 -32.74 25.44
C MET A 27 -9.11 -33.23 24.59
N GLN A 28 -8.47 -32.35 23.81
CA GLN A 28 -7.26 -32.69 23.06
C GLN A 28 -6.09 -33.08 23.97
N ALA A 29 -5.92 -32.39 25.11
CA ALA A 29 -4.87 -32.70 26.08
C ALA A 29 -5.08 -34.03 26.81
N GLN A 30 -6.33 -34.52 26.88
CA GLN A 30 -6.67 -35.80 27.51
C GLN A 30 -6.44 -37.01 26.58
N ILE A 31 -6.35 -36.81 25.27
CA ILE A 31 -6.13 -37.90 24.31
C ILE A 31 -4.62 -38.04 24.07
N THR A 32 -4.03 -39.10 24.63
CA THR A 32 -2.61 -39.40 24.48
C THR A 32 -2.26 -40.07 23.14
N ASP A 33 -3.19 -40.84 22.58
CA ASP A 33 -3.02 -41.52 21.30
C ASP A 33 -3.37 -40.61 20.11
N LYS A 34 -2.33 -40.13 19.43
CA LYS A 34 -2.42 -39.27 18.24
C LYS A 34 -2.89 -40.00 16.98
N ALA A 35 -2.84 -41.33 16.95
CA ALA A 35 -3.34 -42.12 15.81
C ALA A 35 -4.85 -42.40 15.93
N SER A 36 -5.44 -42.22 17.11
CA SER A 36 -6.85 -42.50 17.37
C SER A 36 -7.80 -41.70 16.48
N LEU A 37 -8.92 -42.31 16.11
CA LEU A 37 -9.98 -41.67 15.31
C LEU A 37 -10.45 -40.36 15.95
N ALA A 38 -10.64 -40.37 17.27
CA ALA A 38 -11.06 -39.20 18.04
C ALA A 38 -10.05 -38.04 17.92
N TYR A 39 -8.74 -38.31 18.06
CA TYR A 39 -7.71 -37.29 17.91
C TYR A 39 -7.69 -36.72 16.49
N GLN A 40 -7.66 -37.58 15.47
CA GLN A 40 -7.62 -37.14 14.08
C GLN A 40 -8.83 -36.28 13.74
N ARG A 41 -10.03 -36.66 14.20
CA ARG A 41 -11.26 -35.90 13.98
C ARG A 41 -11.26 -34.55 14.70
N MET A 42 -10.77 -34.48 15.94
CA MET A 42 -10.59 -33.20 16.64
C MET A 42 -9.57 -32.31 15.93
N SER A 43 -8.47 -32.89 15.45
CA SER A 43 -7.43 -32.16 14.71
C SER A 43 -7.94 -31.62 13.37
N TRP A 44 -8.83 -32.36 12.69
CA TRP A 44 -9.48 -31.95 11.45
C TRP A 44 -10.43 -30.76 11.65
N GLU A 45 -11.26 -30.80 12.70
CA GLU A 45 -12.14 -29.68 13.02
C GLU A 45 -11.37 -28.43 13.47
N ALA A 46 -10.25 -28.61 14.18
CA ALA A 46 -9.35 -27.51 14.52
C ALA A 46 -8.73 -26.88 13.26
N LEU A 47 -8.19 -27.72 12.36
CA LEU A 47 -7.62 -27.29 11.08
C LEU A 47 -8.64 -26.52 10.24
N LYS A 48 -9.88 -27.03 10.14
CA LYS A 48 -10.98 -26.38 9.43
C LYS A 48 -11.31 -24.99 10.00
N LYS A 49 -11.39 -24.87 11.33
CA LYS A 49 -11.64 -23.59 12.01
C LYS A 49 -10.49 -22.61 11.82
N SER A 50 -9.24 -23.10 11.90
CA SER A 50 -8.03 -22.30 11.72
C SER A 50 -7.97 -21.70 10.31
N ILE A 51 -8.07 -22.55 9.27
CA ILE A 51 -8.08 -22.12 7.86
C ILE A 51 -9.21 -21.11 7.60
N ASN A 52 -10.44 -21.41 8.02
CA ASN A 52 -11.56 -20.48 7.82
C ASN A 52 -11.34 -19.14 8.55
N GLY A 53 -10.77 -19.16 9.75
CA GLY A 53 -10.46 -17.96 10.50
C GLY A 53 -9.41 -17.09 9.83
N LEU A 54 -8.37 -17.71 9.26
CA LEU A 54 -7.29 -17.02 8.55
C LEU A 54 -7.77 -16.40 7.24
N ILE A 55 -8.48 -17.17 6.41
CA ILE A 55 -9.00 -16.68 5.12
C ILE A 55 -10.00 -15.54 5.30
N ASN A 56 -10.82 -15.55 6.35
CA ASN A 56 -11.77 -14.46 6.61
C ASN A 56 -11.13 -13.17 7.13
N LYS A 57 -9.89 -13.23 7.63
CA LYS A 57 -9.16 -12.06 8.19
C LYS A 57 -8.19 -11.44 7.19
N VAL A 58 -7.94 -12.10 6.06
CA VAL A 58 -6.90 -11.67 5.13
C VAL A 58 -7.24 -10.34 4.47
N ASN A 59 -6.27 -9.45 4.42
CA ASN A 59 -6.30 -8.17 3.74
C ASN A 59 -4.90 -7.82 3.21
N VAL A 60 -4.77 -6.70 2.49
CA VAL A 60 -3.50 -6.29 1.87
C VAL A 60 -2.39 -6.08 2.93
N SER A 61 -2.70 -5.53 4.10
CA SER A 61 -1.69 -5.19 5.11
C SER A 61 -1.24 -6.37 5.98
N ASN A 62 -2.04 -7.43 6.08
CA ASN A 62 -1.75 -8.58 6.94
C ASN A 62 -1.49 -9.89 6.17
N ILE A 63 -1.58 -9.89 4.84
CA ILE A 63 -1.45 -11.09 3.99
C ILE A 63 -0.19 -11.90 4.32
N ALA A 64 0.94 -11.23 4.55
CA ALA A 64 2.21 -11.89 4.85
C ALA A 64 2.15 -12.68 6.18
N ASN A 65 1.58 -12.08 7.23
CA ASN A 65 1.39 -12.76 8.53
C ASN A 65 0.37 -13.91 8.42
N ILE A 66 -0.74 -13.68 7.71
CA ILE A 66 -1.77 -14.71 7.49
C ILE A 66 -1.19 -15.91 6.74
N ILE A 67 -0.36 -15.68 5.72
CA ILE A 67 0.32 -16.77 5.00
C ILE A 67 1.29 -17.51 5.91
N HIS A 68 2.06 -16.79 6.74
CA HIS A 68 2.97 -17.43 7.68
C HIS A 68 2.22 -18.38 8.63
N GLU A 69 1.11 -17.92 9.23
CA GLU A 69 0.24 -18.72 10.09
C GLU A 69 -0.42 -19.88 9.32
N LEU A 70 -0.88 -19.62 8.10
CA LEU A 70 -1.53 -20.64 7.27
C LEU A 70 -0.57 -21.77 6.89
N LEU A 71 0.70 -21.46 6.60
CA LEU A 71 1.73 -22.45 6.30
C LEU A 71 2.17 -23.23 7.56
N GLN A 72 1.89 -22.73 8.77
CA GLN A 72 2.08 -23.53 9.99
C GLN A 72 1.11 -24.71 10.06
N GLU A 73 -0.08 -24.57 9.48
CA GLU A 73 -1.14 -25.58 9.41
C GLU A 73 -0.90 -26.57 8.26
N ASN A 74 -1.34 -27.82 8.39
CA ASN A 74 -1.17 -28.84 7.34
C ASN A 74 -2.16 -28.60 6.17
N ILE A 75 -1.81 -27.68 5.27
CA ILE A 75 -2.63 -27.33 4.10
C ILE A 75 -2.63 -28.41 3.01
N VAL A 76 -1.68 -29.35 3.00
CA VAL A 76 -1.70 -30.49 2.07
C VAL A 76 -2.82 -31.46 2.43
N ARG A 77 -2.95 -31.77 3.73
CA ARG A 77 -4.08 -32.53 4.28
C ARG A 77 -5.38 -31.73 4.17
N GLY A 78 -5.31 -30.44 4.47
CA GLY A 78 -6.43 -29.50 4.43
C GLY A 78 -6.76 -28.92 3.04
N ARG A 79 -6.17 -29.39 1.94
CA ARG A 79 -6.27 -28.71 0.63
C ARG A 79 -7.70 -28.53 0.13
N GLY A 80 -8.57 -29.51 0.38
CA GLY A 80 -9.99 -29.41 0.07
C GLY A 80 -10.70 -28.34 0.92
N LEU A 81 -10.38 -28.28 2.23
CA LEU A 81 -10.92 -27.28 3.15
C LEU A 81 -10.46 -25.87 2.77
N LEU A 82 -9.19 -25.70 2.45
CA LEU A 82 -8.61 -24.44 2.00
C LEU A 82 -9.26 -23.95 0.70
N ALA A 83 -9.33 -24.82 -0.32
CA ALA A 83 -9.96 -24.48 -1.58
C ALA A 83 -11.44 -24.09 -1.40
N ARG A 84 -12.17 -24.83 -0.57
CA ARG A 84 -13.56 -24.48 -0.23
C ARG A 84 -13.66 -23.14 0.51
N SER A 85 -12.79 -22.91 1.49
CA SER A 85 -12.78 -21.69 2.31
C SER A 85 -12.56 -20.44 1.44
N ILE A 86 -11.54 -20.48 0.58
CA ILE A 86 -11.23 -19.38 -0.36
C ILE A 86 -12.38 -19.12 -1.32
N LEU A 87 -12.92 -20.17 -1.96
CA LEU A 87 -14.04 -20.00 -2.90
C LEU A 87 -15.31 -19.46 -2.22
N GLN A 88 -15.60 -19.89 -0.99
CA GLN A 88 -16.74 -19.39 -0.23
C GLN A 88 -16.55 -17.94 0.24
N ALA A 89 -15.34 -17.60 0.72
CA ALA A 89 -15.01 -16.26 1.17
C ALA A 89 -15.05 -15.27 0.00
N GLN A 90 -14.49 -15.64 -1.16
CA GLN A 90 -14.53 -14.82 -2.37
C GLN A 90 -15.96 -14.65 -2.90
N GLY A 91 -16.77 -15.72 -2.93
CA GLY A 91 -18.16 -15.64 -3.35
C GLY A 91 -19.04 -14.77 -2.43
N ALA A 92 -18.74 -14.74 -1.13
CA ALA A 92 -19.42 -13.87 -0.17
C ALA A 92 -18.92 -12.42 -0.22
N SER A 93 -17.63 -12.22 -0.48
CA SER A 93 -16.97 -10.90 -0.47
C SER A 93 -16.11 -10.67 -1.73
N PRO A 94 -16.71 -10.40 -2.90
CA PRO A 94 -15.99 -10.24 -4.17
C PRO A 94 -15.08 -9.00 -4.22
N ILE A 95 -15.27 -8.06 -3.29
CA ILE A 95 -14.44 -6.84 -3.17
C ILE A 95 -12.98 -7.23 -2.90
N PHE A 96 -12.72 -8.28 -2.12
CA PHE A 96 -11.37 -8.74 -1.77
C PHE A 96 -10.79 -9.79 -2.73
N THR A 97 -11.36 -9.94 -3.94
CA THR A 97 -10.93 -10.99 -4.89
C THR A 97 -9.43 -10.90 -5.24
N HIS A 98 -8.90 -9.69 -5.41
CA HIS A 98 -7.48 -9.43 -5.64
C HIS A 98 -6.59 -9.97 -4.50
N VAL A 99 -7.01 -9.81 -3.24
CA VAL A 99 -6.32 -10.35 -2.05
C VAL A 99 -6.39 -11.88 -2.04
N TYR A 100 -7.55 -12.47 -2.30
CA TYR A 100 -7.69 -13.93 -2.37
C TYR A 100 -6.83 -14.53 -3.50
N ALA A 101 -6.72 -13.84 -4.64
CA ALA A 101 -5.85 -14.26 -5.74
C ALA A 101 -4.36 -14.23 -5.34
N ALA A 102 -3.91 -13.19 -4.62
CA ALA A 102 -2.55 -13.12 -4.10
C ALA A 102 -2.26 -14.26 -3.10
N VAL A 103 -3.20 -14.58 -2.20
CA VAL A 103 -3.08 -15.74 -1.30
C VAL A 103 -2.92 -17.03 -2.10
N VAL A 104 -3.73 -17.23 -3.14
CA VAL A 104 -3.62 -18.41 -4.00
C VAL A 104 -2.28 -18.43 -4.73
N ALA A 105 -1.79 -17.30 -5.23
CA ALA A 105 -0.49 -17.21 -5.92
C ALA A 105 0.67 -17.65 -5.02
N ILE A 106 0.72 -17.16 -3.78
CA ILE A 106 1.75 -17.54 -2.81
C ILE A 106 1.67 -19.03 -2.44
N ILE A 107 0.45 -19.56 -2.26
CA ILE A 107 0.26 -20.99 -1.98
C ILE A 107 0.66 -21.82 -3.20
N ASN A 108 0.37 -21.34 -4.41
CA ASN A 108 0.63 -22.02 -5.67
C ASN A 108 2.12 -22.15 -5.98
N SER A 109 2.94 -21.13 -5.68
CA SER A 109 4.40 -21.22 -5.87
C SER A 109 5.01 -22.34 -5.01
N LYS A 110 4.50 -22.55 -3.79
CA LYS A 110 5.01 -23.59 -2.89
C LYS A 110 4.30 -24.95 -3.06
N PHE A 111 3.02 -24.96 -3.42
CA PHE A 111 2.16 -26.14 -3.58
C PHE A 111 1.26 -26.02 -4.82
N PRO A 112 1.80 -26.27 -6.04
CA PRO A 112 1.04 -26.10 -7.29
C PRO A 112 -0.26 -26.91 -7.37
N GLN A 113 -0.29 -28.11 -6.78
CA GLN A 113 -1.48 -28.96 -6.73
C GLN A 113 -2.67 -28.32 -6.01
N ILE A 114 -2.41 -27.43 -5.04
CA ILE A 114 -3.47 -26.72 -4.32
C ILE A 114 -4.04 -25.62 -5.21
N GLY A 115 -3.18 -24.86 -5.90
CA GLY A 115 -3.59 -23.86 -6.89
C GLY A 115 -4.42 -24.48 -8.02
N GLU A 116 -3.96 -25.63 -8.55
CA GLU A 116 -4.66 -26.41 -9.57
C GLU A 116 -6.05 -26.82 -9.10
N LEU A 117 -6.19 -27.36 -7.89
CA LEU A 117 -7.48 -27.77 -7.32
C LEU A 117 -8.45 -26.59 -7.15
N ILE A 118 -7.94 -25.44 -6.71
CA ILE A 118 -8.76 -24.22 -6.58
C ILE A 118 -9.26 -23.79 -7.96
N LEU A 119 -8.38 -23.74 -8.96
CA LEU A 119 -8.73 -23.34 -10.32
C LEU A 119 -9.74 -24.30 -10.96
N LYS A 120 -9.55 -25.63 -10.84
CA LYS A 120 -10.52 -26.64 -11.31
C LYS A 120 -11.92 -26.42 -10.73
N ARG A 121 -12.01 -26.22 -9.41
CA ARG A 121 -13.29 -25.95 -8.72
C ARG A 121 -13.90 -24.62 -9.16
N LEU A 122 -13.07 -23.60 -9.39
CA LEU A 122 -13.52 -22.30 -9.87
C LEU A 122 -14.10 -22.36 -11.29
N ILE A 123 -13.43 -23.07 -12.21
CA ILE A 123 -13.92 -23.32 -13.57
C ILE A 123 -15.26 -24.04 -13.54
N LEU A 124 -15.38 -25.10 -12.73
CA LEU A 124 -16.65 -25.81 -12.55
C LEU A 124 -17.76 -24.93 -11.95
N ASN A 125 -17.42 -24.03 -11.03
CA ASN A 125 -18.35 -23.05 -10.47
C ASN A 125 -18.85 -22.08 -11.55
N PHE A 126 -17.95 -21.57 -12.41
CA PHE A 126 -18.34 -20.74 -13.54
C PHE A 126 -19.24 -21.50 -14.52
N ARG A 127 -18.86 -22.72 -14.95
CA ARG A 127 -19.69 -23.57 -15.84
C ARG A 127 -21.06 -23.88 -15.25
N LYS A 128 -21.14 -24.06 -13.94
CA LYS A 128 -22.41 -24.29 -13.22
C LYS A 128 -23.27 -23.04 -13.19
N GLY A 129 -22.67 -21.87 -12.93
CA GLY A 129 -23.37 -20.58 -13.00
C GLY A 129 -23.92 -20.31 -14.41
N TYR A 130 -23.07 -20.49 -15.43
CA TYR A 130 -23.45 -20.28 -16.84
C TYR A 130 -24.59 -21.19 -17.27
N ARG A 131 -24.50 -22.51 -17.00
CA ARG A 131 -25.57 -23.46 -17.33
C ARG A 131 -26.90 -23.20 -16.60
N ARG A 132 -26.85 -22.53 -15.45
CA ARG A 132 -28.03 -22.20 -14.64
C ARG A 132 -28.56 -20.79 -14.91
N ASN A 133 -27.90 -20.03 -15.79
CA ASN A 133 -28.15 -18.61 -15.99
C ASN A 133 -28.09 -17.81 -14.66
N ASP A 134 -27.19 -18.21 -13.75
CA ASP A 134 -26.93 -17.48 -12.51
C ASP A 134 -25.85 -16.42 -12.76
N LYS A 135 -26.30 -15.20 -13.10
CA LYS A 135 -25.40 -14.07 -13.38
C LYS A 135 -24.46 -13.79 -12.22
N GLN A 136 -24.94 -13.82 -10.98
CA GLN A 136 -24.13 -13.42 -9.83
C GLN A 136 -22.99 -14.41 -9.60
N GLN A 137 -23.28 -15.72 -9.75
CA GLN A 137 -22.24 -16.74 -9.70
C GLN A 137 -21.23 -16.57 -10.85
N CYS A 138 -21.67 -16.22 -12.05
CA CYS A 138 -20.77 -15.94 -13.18
C CYS A 138 -19.89 -14.71 -12.95
N LEU A 139 -20.43 -13.60 -12.44
CA LEU A 139 -19.68 -12.38 -12.14
C LEU A 139 -18.58 -12.63 -11.11
N THR A 140 -18.94 -13.30 -10.00
CA THR A 140 -17.98 -13.60 -8.92
C THR A 140 -16.90 -14.58 -9.38
N ALA A 141 -17.27 -15.64 -10.09
CA ALA A 141 -16.31 -16.64 -10.58
C ALA A 141 -15.38 -16.06 -11.66
N SER A 142 -15.91 -15.32 -12.64
CA SER A 142 -15.11 -14.68 -13.69
C SER A 142 -14.15 -13.63 -13.11
N LYS A 143 -14.61 -12.81 -12.16
CA LYS A 143 -13.73 -11.87 -11.45
C LYS A 143 -12.57 -12.59 -10.76
N PHE A 144 -12.82 -13.76 -10.15
CA PHE A 144 -11.74 -14.51 -9.51
C PHE A 144 -10.78 -15.13 -10.52
N VAL A 145 -11.28 -15.67 -11.63
CA VAL A 145 -10.42 -16.14 -12.73
C VAL A 145 -9.54 -15.00 -13.25
N ALA A 146 -10.07 -13.78 -13.40
CA ALA A 146 -9.31 -12.63 -13.90
C ALA A 146 -8.10 -12.33 -13.02
N HIS A 147 -8.30 -12.23 -11.70
CA HIS A 147 -7.19 -11.96 -10.80
C HIS A 147 -6.20 -13.13 -10.67
N LEU A 148 -6.64 -14.39 -10.86
CA LEU A 148 -5.71 -15.53 -10.94
C LEU A 148 -4.85 -15.51 -12.20
N ILE A 149 -5.37 -14.99 -13.33
CA ILE A 149 -4.58 -14.77 -14.55
C ILE A 149 -3.61 -13.61 -14.36
N ASN A 150 -4.07 -12.52 -13.74
CA ASN A 150 -3.20 -11.38 -13.44
C ASN A 150 -1.99 -11.79 -12.56
N GLN A 151 -2.22 -12.70 -11.61
CA GLN A 151 -1.20 -13.28 -10.72
C GLN A 151 -0.44 -14.47 -11.35
N ASN A 152 -0.57 -14.71 -12.66
CA ASN A 152 0.08 -15.82 -13.40
C ASN A 152 -0.18 -17.23 -12.85
N VAL A 153 -1.26 -17.43 -12.07
CA VAL A 153 -1.67 -18.76 -11.58
C VAL A 153 -2.38 -19.54 -12.68
N ALA A 154 -3.19 -18.87 -13.49
CA ALA A 154 -3.94 -19.46 -14.59
C ALA A 154 -3.47 -18.87 -15.93
N HIS A 155 -3.33 -19.72 -16.95
CA HIS A 155 -2.96 -19.26 -18.28
C HIS A 155 -4.09 -18.45 -18.95
N GLU A 156 -3.73 -17.48 -19.78
CA GLU A 156 -4.67 -16.55 -20.41
C GLU A 156 -5.62 -17.19 -21.43
N VAL A 157 -5.31 -18.39 -21.91
CA VAL A 157 -6.18 -19.18 -22.81
C VAL A 157 -7.55 -19.41 -22.16
N LEU A 158 -7.60 -19.70 -20.86
CA LEU A 158 -8.86 -19.86 -20.12
C LEU A 158 -9.73 -18.60 -20.21
N CYS A 159 -9.11 -17.42 -20.16
CA CYS A 159 -9.81 -16.15 -20.30
C CYS A 159 -10.46 -16.00 -21.68
N LEU A 160 -9.69 -16.29 -22.73
CA LEU A 160 -10.14 -16.18 -24.11
C LEU A 160 -11.29 -17.16 -24.40
N GLU A 161 -11.21 -18.39 -23.89
CA GLU A 161 -12.30 -19.37 -23.99
C GLU A 161 -13.56 -18.91 -23.26
N MET A 162 -13.43 -18.40 -22.03
CA MET A 162 -14.57 -17.87 -21.26
C MET A 162 -15.23 -16.67 -21.96
N LEU A 163 -14.44 -15.72 -22.48
CA LEU A 163 -14.94 -14.57 -23.22
C LEU A 163 -15.60 -14.99 -24.53
N THR A 164 -15.03 -15.99 -25.22
CA THR A 164 -15.59 -16.53 -26.47
C THR A 164 -16.94 -17.18 -26.22
N LEU A 165 -17.08 -17.98 -25.15
CA LEU A 165 -18.34 -18.60 -24.74
C LEU A 165 -19.41 -17.56 -24.37
N LEU A 166 -19.04 -16.52 -23.60
CA LEU A 166 -19.97 -15.47 -23.19
C LEU A 166 -20.45 -14.63 -24.38
N LEU A 167 -19.59 -14.40 -25.38
CA LEU A 167 -19.91 -13.58 -26.56
C LEU A 167 -20.41 -14.42 -27.76
N GLU A 168 -20.55 -15.74 -27.61
CA GLU A 168 -21.04 -16.60 -28.70
C GLU A 168 -22.50 -16.33 -29.04
N ARG A 169 -23.32 -16.23 -28.00
CA ARG A 169 -24.74 -15.89 -28.08
C ARG A 169 -24.99 -14.74 -27.10
N PRO A 170 -24.76 -13.49 -27.54
CA PRO A 170 -24.77 -12.33 -26.65
C PRO A 170 -26.19 -12.08 -26.13
N THR A 171 -26.40 -12.34 -24.84
CA THR A 171 -27.52 -11.84 -24.03
C THR A 171 -27.05 -10.69 -23.15
N ASP A 172 -27.97 -9.85 -22.67
CA ASP A 172 -27.63 -8.71 -21.81
C ASP A 172 -26.79 -9.11 -20.59
N ASP A 173 -27.14 -10.22 -19.94
CA ASP A 173 -26.40 -10.75 -18.79
C ASP A 173 -25.03 -11.30 -19.18
N SER A 174 -24.92 -12.02 -20.31
CA SER A 174 -23.63 -12.58 -20.76
C SER A 174 -22.62 -11.49 -21.14
N VAL A 175 -23.09 -10.42 -21.78
CA VAL A 175 -22.27 -9.27 -22.16
C VAL A 175 -21.86 -8.47 -20.93
N GLU A 176 -22.76 -8.29 -19.95
CA GLU A 176 -22.41 -7.68 -18.66
C GLU A 176 -21.29 -8.46 -17.94
N VAL A 177 -21.40 -9.80 -17.89
CA VAL A 177 -20.33 -10.65 -17.32
C VAL A 177 -19.04 -10.52 -18.11
N ALA A 178 -19.10 -10.57 -19.45
CA ALA A 178 -17.91 -10.47 -20.30
C ALA A 178 -17.17 -9.12 -20.11
N ILE A 179 -17.91 -8.02 -20.04
CA ILE A 179 -17.35 -6.68 -19.81
C ILE A 179 -16.75 -6.58 -18.41
N SER A 180 -17.47 -7.06 -17.38
CA SER A 180 -16.92 -7.06 -16.02
C SER A 180 -15.64 -7.90 -15.92
N PHE A 181 -15.58 -9.02 -16.64
CA PHE A 181 -14.41 -9.89 -16.68
C PHE A 181 -13.24 -9.22 -17.40
N LEU A 182 -13.50 -8.61 -18.56
CA LEU A 182 -12.50 -7.94 -19.38
C LEU A 182 -11.93 -6.68 -18.72
N LYS A 183 -12.71 -5.98 -17.88
CA LYS A 183 -12.20 -4.85 -17.07
C LYS A 183 -11.07 -5.29 -16.13
N GLU A 184 -11.19 -6.47 -15.52
CA GLU A 184 -10.27 -6.93 -14.48
C GLU A 184 -8.98 -7.56 -15.06
N CYS A 185 -9.04 -8.21 -16.23
CA CYS A 185 -7.90 -8.91 -16.85
C CYS A 185 -7.44 -8.34 -18.22
N GLY A 186 -8.10 -7.30 -18.72
CA GLY A 186 -7.84 -6.78 -20.07
C GLY A 186 -6.44 -6.20 -20.26
N LEU A 187 -5.85 -5.61 -19.22
CA LEU A 187 -4.47 -5.14 -19.28
C LEU A 187 -3.49 -6.30 -19.46
N LYS A 188 -3.62 -7.36 -18.64
CA LYS A 188 -2.81 -8.58 -18.74
C LYS A 188 -2.95 -9.26 -20.10
N LEU A 189 -4.17 -9.36 -20.63
CA LEU A 189 -4.40 -9.88 -21.97
C LEU A 189 -3.76 -9.03 -23.07
N THR A 190 -3.69 -7.71 -22.88
CA THR A 190 -3.04 -6.81 -23.83
C THR A 190 -1.54 -7.06 -23.89
N GLU A 191 -0.91 -7.34 -22.74
CA GLU A 191 0.53 -7.63 -22.62
C GLU A 191 0.89 -9.01 -23.18
N VAL A 192 0.12 -10.05 -22.83
CA VAL A 192 0.47 -11.44 -23.13
C VAL A 192 -0.10 -11.92 -24.47
N SER A 193 -1.33 -11.53 -24.81
CA SER A 193 -2.03 -12.01 -26.01
C SER A 193 -2.77 -10.88 -26.75
N PRO A 194 -2.03 -9.95 -27.39
CA PRO A 194 -2.61 -8.80 -28.08
C PRO A 194 -3.53 -9.23 -29.24
N ARG A 195 -3.24 -10.35 -29.90
CA ARG A 195 -4.10 -10.93 -30.94
C ARG A 195 -5.43 -11.45 -30.35
N GLY A 196 -5.38 -12.12 -29.22
CA GLY A 196 -6.57 -12.65 -28.55
C GLY A 196 -7.52 -11.54 -28.12
N ILE A 197 -7.00 -10.52 -27.41
CA ILE A 197 -7.83 -9.40 -26.97
C ILE A 197 -8.41 -8.60 -28.16
N ASN A 198 -7.64 -8.43 -29.25
CA ASN A 198 -8.15 -7.78 -30.46
C ASN A 198 -9.36 -8.51 -31.04
N ALA A 199 -9.33 -9.83 -31.10
CA ALA A 199 -10.46 -10.63 -31.57
C ALA A 199 -11.70 -10.46 -30.68
N ILE A 200 -11.52 -10.39 -29.36
CA ILE A 200 -12.62 -10.14 -28.41
C ILE A 200 -13.26 -8.76 -28.64
N PHE A 201 -12.45 -7.71 -28.83
CA PHE A 201 -12.98 -6.37 -29.09
C PHE A 201 -13.66 -6.25 -30.46
N GLU A 202 -13.19 -6.97 -31.48
CA GLU A 202 -13.90 -7.03 -32.76
C GLU A 202 -15.27 -7.70 -32.58
N ARG A 203 -15.33 -8.77 -31.78
CA ARG A 203 -16.60 -9.42 -31.45
C ARG A 203 -17.55 -8.47 -30.69
N LEU A 204 -17.04 -7.71 -29.72
CA LEU A 204 -17.83 -6.67 -29.02
C LEU A 204 -18.34 -5.58 -29.98
N ARG A 205 -17.56 -5.19 -30.99
CA ARG A 205 -18.01 -4.25 -32.03
C ARG A 205 -19.14 -4.84 -32.87
N ASN A 206 -19.04 -6.10 -33.27
CA ASN A 206 -20.11 -6.78 -34.01
C ASN A 206 -21.39 -6.86 -33.17
N VAL A 207 -21.28 -7.18 -31.88
CA VAL A 207 -22.43 -7.17 -30.95
C VAL A 207 -23.07 -5.78 -30.85
N LEU A 208 -22.28 -4.70 -30.87
CA LEU A 208 -22.80 -3.33 -30.82
C LEU A 208 -23.59 -2.92 -32.08
N HIS A 209 -23.23 -3.45 -33.25
CA HIS A 209 -23.82 -3.05 -34.53
C HIS A 209 -24.88 -4.03 -35.06
N GLU A 210 -24.71 -5.33 -34.84
CA GLU A 210 -25.51 -6.39 -35.47
C GLU A 210 -26.55 -7.01 -34.52
N SER A 211 -26.38 -6.88 -33.20
CA SER A 211 -27.26 -7.51 -32.22
C SER A 211 -28.31 -6.53 -31.68
N GLU A 212 -29.54 -7.01 -31.52
CA GLU A 212 -30.59 -6.32 -30.75
C GLU A 212 -30.29 -6.47 -29.24
N ILE A 213 -29.46 -5.58 -28.70
CA ILE A 213 -29.13 -5.50 -27.26
C ILE A 213 -29.74 -4.25 -26.62
N ASP A 214 -30.01 -4.32 -25.31
CA ASP A 214 -30.55 -3.17 -24.57
C ASP A 214 -29.55 -2.00 -24.54
N LYS A 215 -30.07 -0.76 -24.48
CA LYS A 215 -29.26 0.47 -24.43
C LYS A 215 -28.24 0.46 -23.30
N ARG A 216 -28.59 -0.14 -22.15
CA ARG A 216 -27.66 -0.30 -21.03
C ARG A 216 -26.41 -1.06 -21.45
N VAL A 217 -26.57 -2.17 -22.18
CA VAL A 217 -25.47 -3.04 -22.62
C VAL A 217 -24.63 -2.35 -23.69
N GLN A 218 -25.27 -1.59 -24.59
CA GLN A 218 -24.56 -0.74 -25.56
C GLN A 218 -23.63 0.25 -24.85
N TYR A 219 -24.14 0.98 -23.84
CA TYR A 219 -23.30 1.88 -23.02
C TYR A 219 -22.17 1.15 -22.31
N MET A 220 -22.39 -0.08 -21.82
CA MET A 220 -21.31 -0.86 -21.21
C MET A 220 -20.20 -1.21 -22.20
N ILE A 221 -20.55 -1.54 -23.45
CA ILE A 221 -19.56 -1.82 -24.51
C ILE A 221 -18.78 -0.55 -24.86
N GLU A 222 -19.46 0.60 -25.00
CA GLU A 222 -18.81 1.89 -25.25
C GLU A 222 -17.83 2.26 -24.14
N VAL A 223 -18.23 2.09 -22.87
CA VAL A 223 -17.35 2.29 -21.71
C VAL A 223 -16.14 1.35 -21.77
N MET A 224 -16.32 0.11 -22.21
CA MET A 224 -15.19 -0.82 -22.37
C MET A 224 -14.19 -0.36 -23.45
N PHE A 225 -14.67 0.21 -24.56
CA PHE A 225 -13.79 0.83 -25.57
C PHE A 225 -13.04 2.05 -25.02
N ALA A 226 -13.69 2.86 -24.17
CA ALA A 226 -13.04 3.99 -23.50
C ALA A 226 -11.92 3.52 -22.55
N ILE A 227 -12.19 2.51 -21.70
CA ILE A 227 -11.19 1.92 -20.79
C ILE A 227 -9.98 1.40 -21.58
N ARG A 228 -10.22 0.74 -22.71
CA ARG A 228 -9.13 0.26 -23.58
C ARG A 228 -8.32 1.42 -24.17
N LYS A 229 -8.98 2.49 -24.63
CA LYS A 229 -8.33 3.68 -25.19
C LYS A 229 -7.45 4.37 -24.16
N ASP A 230 -7.90 4.40 -22.90
CA ASP A 230 -7.14 4.95 -21.79
C ASP A 230 -6.03 4.01 -21.28
N GLY A 231 -5.92 2.80 -21.83
CA GLY A 231 -4.88 1.84 -21.48
C GLY A 231 -5.07 1.17 -20.13
N PHE A 232 -6.32 0.98 -19.68
CA PHE A 232 -6.65 0.31 -18.42
C PHE A 232 -6.03 0.96 -17.17
N LYS A 233 -5.82 2.29 -17.16
CA LYS A 233 -5.18 3.03 -16.04
C LYS A 233 -5.80 2.74 -14.67
N ASP A 234 -7.12 2.67 -14.58
CA ASP A 234 -7.84 2.40 -13.33
C ASP A 234 -7.94 0.89 -12.99
N HIS A 235 -7.40 0.03 -13.85
CA HIS A 235 -7.46 -1.42 -13.75
C HIS A 235 -6.06 -2.03 -13.91
N PRO A 236 -5.13 -1.78 -12.96
CA PRO A 236 -3.80 -2.37 -12.99
C PRO A 236 -3.87 -3.90 -12.88
N VAL A 237 -2.87 -4.60 -13.43
CA VAL A 237 -2.79 -6.07 -13.40
C VAL A 237 -2.78 -6.57 -11.95
N ILE A 238 -1.83 -6.09 -11.14
CA ILE A 238 -1.71 -6.40 -9.72
C ILE A 238 -1.76 -5.08 -8.94
N SER A 239 -2.57 -5.03 -7.89
CA SER A 239 -2.62 -3.87 -7.00
C SER A 239 -1.34 -3.75 -6.17
N GLU A 240 -0.94 -2.53 -5.81
CA GLU A 240 0.24 -2.28 -4.99
C GLU A 240 0.22 -3.11 -3.69
N GLY A 241 1.33 -3.77 -3.37
CA GLY A 241 1.48 -4.61 -2.18
C GLY A 241 0.95 -6.05 -2.32
N LEU A 242 0.43 -6.45 -3.49
CA LEU A 242 -0.04 -7.82 -3.75
C LEU A 242 0.82 -8.61 -4.76
N ASP A 243 1.89 -8.01 -5.25
CA ASP A 243 2.91 -8.70 -6.04
C ASP A 243 3.96 -9.26 -5.07
N LEU A 244 3.76 -10.52 -4.67
CA LEU A 244 4.46 -11.16 -3.54
C LEU A 244 5.22 -12.43 -3.95
N VAL A 245 5.21 -12.78 -5.23
CA VAL A 245 5.83 -14.01 -5.75
C VAL A 245 6.71 -13.64 -6.93
N GLU A 246 8.01 -13.84 -6.77
CA GLU A 246 9.01 -13.66 -7.82
C GLU A 246 8.65 -14.46 -9.09
N GLU A 247 8.93 -13.92 -10.27
CA GLU A 247 8.53 -14.51 -11.56
C GLU A 247 9.04 -15.95 -11.74
N ASP A 248 10.26 -16.24 -11.29
CA ASP A 248 10.88 -17.57 -11.40
C ASP A 248 10.21 -18.64 -10.51
N ASP A 249 9.54 -18.20 -9.44
CA ASP A 249 8.83 -19.05 -8.48
C ASP A 249 7.36 -19.29 -8.88
N GLN A 250 6.86 -18.60 -9.92
CA GLN A 250 5.49 -18.71 -10.37
C GLN A 250 5.26 -20.01 -11.16
N PHE A 251 4.08 -20.61 -10.95
CA PHE A 251 3.66 -21.80 -11.69
C PHE A 251 2.30 -21.57 -12.34
N THR A 252 2.28 -21.47 -13.67
CA THR A 252 1.05 -21.21 -14.42
C THR A 252 0.37 -22.50 -14.86
N HIS A 253 -0.91 -22.65 -14.50
CA HIS A 253 -1.71 -23.81 -14.88
C HIS A 253 -2.39 -23.63 -16.23
N MET A 254 -2.19 -24.60 -17.12
CA MET A 254 -2.89 -24.72 -18.41
C MET A 254 -4.16 -25.56 -18.25
N LEU A 255 -5.27 -24.93 -17.85
CA LEU A 255 -6.55 -25.60 -17.65
C LEU A 255 -7.60 -25.06 -18.64
N PRO A 256 -7.96 -25.80 -19.71
CA PRO A 256 -9.03 -25.45 -20.64
C PRO A 256 -10.41 -25.35 -19.98
N LEU A 257 -11.32 -24.57 -20.55
CA LEU A 257 -12.67 -24.38 -20.00
C LEU A 257 -13.52 -25.65 -20.06
N GLU A 258 -13.41 -26.43 -21.14
CA GLU A 258 -14.35 -27.52 -21.43
C GLU A 258 -13.97 -28.88 -20.82
N ASP A 259 -12.73 -29.03 -20.36
CA ASP A 259 -12.19 -30.28 -19.82
C ASP A 259 -13.00 -30.87 -18.64
N ASP A 260 -12.95 -32.19 -18.50
CA ASP A 260 -13.64 -32.94 -17.45
C ASP A 260 -12.84 -32.94 -16.13
N TYR A 261 -13.05 -31.90 -15.34
CA TYR A 261 -12.40 -31.76 -14.04
C TYR A 261 -13.09 -32.54 -12.93
N ASN A 262 -12.29 -33.24 -12.13
CA ASN A 262 -12.73 -33.78 -10.85
C ASN A 262 -12.60 -32.71 -9.75
N PRO A 263 -13.69 -32.27 -9.11
CA PRO A 263 -13.62 -31.29 -8.02
C PRO A 263 -13.03 -31.87 -6.72
N GLU A 264 -12.88 -33.19 -6.61
CA GLU A 264 -12.36 -33.87 -5.42
C GLU A 264 -13.10 -33.45 -4.12
N ASP A 265 -14.43 -33.33 -4.18
CA ASP A 265 -15.25 -32.87 -3.04
C ASP A 265 -15.12 -33.76 -1.80
N VAL A 266 -14.73 -35.01 -2.00
CA VAL A 266 -14.43 -35.98 -0.95
C VAL A 266 -13.34 -35.49 0.00
N LEU A 267 -12.42 -34.63 -0.45
CA LEU A 267 -11.38 -34.00 0.38
C LEU A 267 -11.92 -33.00 1.40
N ASN A 268 -13.18 -32.58 1.27
CA ASN A 268 -13.83 -31.67 2.21
C ASN A 268 -14.36 -32.42 3.45
N VAL A 269 -14.40 -33.75 3.41
CA VAL A 269 -14.99 -34.62 4.42
C VAL A 269 -13.88 -35.36 5.16
N PHE A 270 -14.00 -35.42 6.49
CA PHE A 270 -13.06 -36.17 7.32
C PHE A 270 -13.08 -37.66 6.96
N LYS A 271 -11.88 -38.23 6.81
CA LYS A 271 -11.64 -39.67 6.72
C LYS A 271 -10.50 -40.03 7.66
N MET A 272 -10.62 -41.19 8.31
CA MET A 272 -9.53 -41.72 9.13
C MET A 272 -8.35 -42.07 8.23
N ASP A 273 -7.18 -41.54 8.57
CA ASP A 273 -5.92 -41.80 7.89
C ASP A 273 -5.14 -42.86 8.70
N THR A 274 -4.79 -43.97 8.07
CA THR A 274 -3.98 -45.02 8.70
C THR A 274 -2.55 -44.58 8.91
N ASP A 275 -2.02 -43.70 8.03
CA ASP A 275 -0.63 -43.24 8.03
C ASP A 275 -0.51 -41.80 8.56
N PHE A 276 -1.46 -41.37 9.38
CA PHE A 276 -1.58 -40.01 9.90
C PHE A 276 -0.27 -39.46 10.48
N LEU A 277 0.41 -40.24 11.32
CA LEU A 277 1.66 -39.82 11.96
C LEU A 277 2.77 -39.55 10.93
N GLY A 278 2.90 -40.43 9.93
CA GLY A 278 3.90 -40.27 8.87
C GLY A 278 3.59 -39.09 7.96
N ASN A 279 2.31 -38.85 7.64
CA ASN A 279 1.89 -37.71 6.84
C ASN A 279 2.08 -36.37 7.57
N GLU A 280 1.83 -36.32 8.87
CA GLU A 280 2.12 -35.16 9.71
C GLU A 280 3.63 -34.89 9.84
N GLU A 281 4.45 -35.93 9.91
CA GLU A 281 5.91 -35.79 9.94
C GLU A 281 6.45 -35.28 8.60
N LYS A 282 6.01 -35.84 7.47
CA LYS A 282 6.35 -35.33 6.12
C LYS A 282 6.00 -33.86 5.96
N TYR A 283 4.84 -33.42 6.45
CA TYR A 283 4.48 -32.01 6.38
C TYR A 283 5.38 -31.13 7.25
N LYS A 284 5.79 -31.61 8.44
CA LYS A 284 6.78 -30.90 9.27
C LYS A 284 8.15 -30.80 8.61
N GLU A 285 8.57 -31.82 7.87
CA GLU A 285 9.80 -31.78 7.07
C GLU A 285 9.70 -30.76 5.94
N ILE A 286 8.58 -30.76 5.20
CA ILE A 286 8.29 -29.76 4.15
C ILE A 286 8.31 -28.35 4.75
N LYS A 287 7.74 -28.17 5.93
CA LYS A 287 7.75 -26.89 6.65
C LYS A 287 9.17 -26.46 7.03
N LYS A 288 10.02 -27.36 7.48
CA LYS A 288 11.44 -27.02 7.75
C LYS A 288 12.20 -26.71 6.46
N GLY A 289 11.97 -27.46 5.39
CA GLY A 289 12.69 -27.29 4.11
C GLY A 289 12.27 -26.07 3.29
N LYS A 290 10.95 -25.81 3.18
CA LYS A 290 10.40 -24.74 2.33
C LYS A 290 10.21 -23.40 3.06
N LEU A 291 10.21 -23.39 4.39
CA LEU A 291 9.99 -22.18 5.21
C LEU A 291 11.29 -21.63 5.82
N CYS A 292 12.41 -22.37 5.79
CA CYS A 292 13.73 -21.92 6.29
C CYS A 292 14.70 -21.40 5.22
N SER A 293 14.35 -21.45 3.93
CA SER A 293 15.01 -20.55 2.98
C SER A 293 14.49 -19.15 3.30
N ASN A 294 15.38 -18.22 3.63
CA ASN A 294 15.11 -16.84 4.06
C ASN A 294 14.34 -15.97 3.02
N ASP A 295 13.68 -16.57 2.05
CA ASP A 295 13.19 -15.93 0.83
C ASP A 295 11.73 -15.45 0.92
N ILE A 296 11.05 -15.59 2.07
CA ILE A 296 9.64 -15.18 2.19
C ILE A 296 9.47 -13.80 2.85
N PHE A 297 10.51 -13.16 3.41
CA PHE A 297 10.32 -11.88 4.11
C PHE A 297 11.50 -10.91 4.00
N TYR A 298 11.59 -10.20 2.87
CA TYR A 298 12.11 -8.83 2.86
C TYR A 298 10.92 -7.86 2.70
N PHE A 299 10.14 -7.70 3.78
CA PHE A 299 9.28 -6.52 3.94
C PHE A 299 9.83 -5.66 5.08
N PRO A 300 10.07 -4.36 4.86
CA PRO A 300 10.52 -3.45 5.91
C PRO A 300 9.36 -3.17 6.87
N LEU A 301 9.27 -3.95 7.95
CA LEU A 301 8.45 -3.63 9.11
C LEU A 301 9.09 -2.44 9.86
N ALA A 302 8.75 -1.23 9.42
CA ALA A 302 8.81 -0.08 10.30
C ALA A 302 7.67 -0.21 11.34
N PHE A 303 8.04 0.00 12.61
CA PHE A 303 7.22 0.03 13.83
C PHE A 303 7.06 -1.26 14.67
N SER A 304 8.07 -1.45 15.53
CA SER A 304 7.95 -1.42 17.01
C SER A 304 7.53 -2.70 17.77
N ILE A 305 8.51 -3.35 18.44
CA ILE A 305 8.80 -3.34 19.90
C ILE A 305 9.66 -4.58 20.22
N ASP A 306 10.79 -4.33 20.90
CA ASP A 306 11.80 -5.27 21.41
C ASP A 306 11.25 -6.57 21.99
N PHE A 307 11.82 -7.73 21.62
CA PHE A 307 12.33 -8.72 22.58
C PHE A 307 13.14 -9.86 21.90
N SER A 308 14.41 -9.91 22.30
CA SER A 308 15.35 -11.05 22.38
C SER A 308 16.40 -11.25 21.26
N PRO A 309 17.62 -11.66 21.65
CA PRO A 309 18.83 -11.53 20.85
C PRO A 309 19.15 -12.83 20.11
N PHE A 310 19.60 -12.74 18.85
CA PHE A 310 20.85 -13.35 18.36
C PHE A 310 21.00 -13.21 16.84
N LEU A 311 22.18 -12.71 16.46
CA LEU A 311 22.90 -12.86 15.18
C LEU A 311 22.33 -12.13 13.96
N GLU A 312 22.45 -10.79 13.99
CA GLU A 312 22.58 -10.00 12.77
C GLU A 312 23.96 -10.27 12.12
N GLN A 313 23.96 -10.54 10.82
CA GLN A 313 25.13 -10.21 10.00
C GLN A 313 25.27 -8.69 10.03
N ASP A 314 26.38 -8.20 10.58
CA ASP A 314 26.71 -6.78 10.68
C ASP A 314 26.62 -6.08 9.31
N LYS A 315 25.45 -5.52 8.97
CA LYS A 315 25.42 -4.34 8.11
C LYS A 315 26.04 -3.24 8.95
N VAL A 316 27.31 -2.95 8.71
CA VAL A 316 28.00 -1.81 9.34
C VAL A 316 27.24 -0.55 8.95
N THR A 317 26.32 -0.12 9.80
CA THR A 317 25.60 1.14 9.66
C THR A 317 26.59 2.23 10.03
N ILE A 318 27.15 2.86 9.01
CA ILE A 318 28.05 4.00 9.20
C ILE A 318 27.19 5.18 9.64
N PHE A 319 27.21 5.47 10.95
CA PHE A 319 26.63 6.69 11.48
C PHE A 319 27.52 7.87 11.11
N ASP A 320 27.14 8.58 10.06
CA ASP A 320 27.84 9.77 9.63
C ASP A 320 27.63 10.91 10.63
N LYS A 321 28.68 11.25 11.38
CA LYS A 321 28.74 12.41 12.29
C LYS A 321 29.33 13.65 11.63
N THR A 322 29.67 13.59 10.34
CA THR A 322 30.43 14.64 9.65
C THR A 322 29.56 15.70 8.97
N GLU A 323 28.23 15.54 8.98
CA GLU A 323 27.24 16.48 8.41
C GLU A 323 27.58 16.97 6.99
N VAL A 324 28.32 16.18 6.21
CA VAL A 324 28.86 16.59 4.90
C VAL A 324 27.74 16.95 3.92
N ASN A 325 26.61 16.25 3.99
CA ASN A 325 25.43 16.54 3.18
C ASN A 325 24.83 17.92 3.47
N LEU A 326 24.81 18.35 4.74
CA LEU A 326 24.30 19.66 5.13
C LEU A 326 25.25 20.77 4.64
N VAL A 327 26.56 20.57 4.76
CA VAL A 327 27.56 21.52 4.26
C VAL A 327 27.49 21.63 2.73
N ALA A 328 27.35 20.51 2.02
CA ALA A 328 27.18 20.50 0.56
C ALA A 328 25.91 21.23 0.12
N PHE A 329 24.81 21.03 0.85
CA PHE A 329 23.54 21.73 0.65
C PHE A 329 23.70 23.25 0.82
N ARG A 330 24.26 23.71 1.95
CA ARG A 330 24.55 25.13 2.21
C ARG A 330 25.43 25.75 1.11
N ARG A 331 26.47 25.03 0.67
CA ARG A 331 27.36 25.49 -0.40
C ARG A 331 26.62 25.66 -1.72
N THR A 332 25.70 24.76 -2.04
CA THR A 332 24.89 24.83 -3.26
C THR A 332 24.00 26.07 -3.27
N ILE A 333 23.31 26.35 -2.16
CA ILE A 333 22.47 27.55 -2.01
C ILE A 333 23.31 28.82 -2.12
N TYR A 334 24.45 28.87 -1.43
CA TYR A 334 25.37 30.01 -1.49
C TYR A 334 25.82 30.31 -2.92
N LEU A 335 26.24 29.28 -3.65
CA LEU A 335 26.67 29.42 -5.05
C LEU A 335 25.51 29.86 -5.95
N ALA A 336 24.30 29.35 -5.72
CA ALA A 336 23.12 29.77 -6.46
C ALA A 336 22.86 31.28 -6.28
N ILE A 337 22.89 31.77 -5.04
CA ILE A 337 22.72 33.19 -4.69
C ILE A 337 23.82 34.07 -5.30
N GLN A 338 25.08 33.66 -5.20
CA GLN A 338 26.20 34.45 -5.75
C GLN A 338 26.24 34.44 -7.29
N SER A 339 25.65 33.43 -7.94
CA SER A 339 25.60 33.31 -9.40
C SER A 339 24.46 34.09 -10.05
N SER A 340 23.49 34.57 -9.26
CA SER A 340 22.32 35.31 -9.76
C SER A 340 22.54 36.81 -9.68
N LEU A 341 22.05 37.52 -10.69
CA LEU A 341 22.09 38.99 -10.70
C LEU A 341 20.85 39.59 -10.00
N ASP A 342 19.69 38.97 -10.20
CA ASP A 342 18.40 39.47 -9.70
C ASP A 342 17.69 38.42 -8.82
N PHE A 343 16.82 38.88 -7.92
CA PHE A 343 16.18 38.02 -6.92
C PHE A 343 15.19 37.04 -7.55
N GLU A 344 14.52 37.41 -8.64
CA GLU A 344 13.64 36.49 -9.39
C GLU A 344 14.43 35.36 -10.06
N GLU A 345 15.60 35.66 -10.60
CA GLU A 345 16.50 34.65 -11.17
C GLU A 345 16.99 33.69 -10.10
N CYS A 346 17.37 34.21 -8.93
CA CYS A 346 17.77 33.42 -7.78
C CYS A 346 16.63 32.52 -7.28
N ALA A 347 15.43 33.08 -7.11
CA ALA A 347 14.25 32.34 -6.66
C ALA A 347 13.94 31.21 -7.64
N HIS A 348 13.92 31.48 -8.95
CA HIS A 348 13.68 30.48 -9.97
C HIS A 348 14.75 29.37 -9.97
N LYS A 349 16.04 29.72 -9.83
CA LYS A 349 17.14 28.75 -9.71
C LYS A 349 16.96 27.83 -8.50
N LEU A 350 16.63 28.38 -7.34
CA LEU A 350 16.44 27.62 -6.10
C LEU A 350 15.18 26.73 -6.15
N ILE A 351 14.09 27.19 -6.77
CA ILE A 351 12.87 26.39 -6.96
C ILE A 351 13.14 25.21 -7.91
N LYS A 352 13.92 25.45 -8.98
CA LYS A 352 14.26 24.40 -9.96
C LYS A 352 15.12 23.28 -9.39
N MET A 353 15.82 23.52 -8.28
CA MET A 353 16.63 22.50 -7.60
C MET A 353 15.80 21.51 -6.77
N ASP A 354 14.50 21.77 -6.58
CA ASP A 354 13.50 20.89 -5.94
C ASP A 354 13.98 20.24 -4.63
N PHE A 355 14.16 21.07 -3.60
CA PHE A 355 14.64 20.61 -2.31
C PHE A 355 13.56 19.91 -1.49
N PRO A 356 13.90 18.85 -0.72
CA PRO A 356 12.96 18.20 0.20
C PRO A 356 12.40 19.16 1.24
N GLU A 357 11.15 18.94 1.65
CA GLU A 357 10.46 19.78 2.66
C GLU A 357 11.23 19.87 3.99
N SER A 358 11.92 18.79 4.39
CA SER A 358 12.77 18.76 5.60
C SER A 358 13.92 19.77 5.58
N GLN A 359 14.35 20.23 4.40
CA GLN A 359 15.47 21.16 4.23
C GLN A 359 15.02 22.60 3.97
N THR A 360 13.71 22.87 3.96
CA THR A 360 13.16 24.22 3.72
C THR A 360 13.56 25.23 4.80
N LYS A 361 13.52 24.82 6.08
CA LYS A 361 14.01 25.64 7.20
C LYS A 361 15.48 26.00 7.02
N GLU A 362 16.29 25.04 6.60
CA GLU A 362 17.72 25.23 6.39
C GLU A 362 18.02 26.13 5.18
N LEU A 363 17.22 26.05 4.13
CA LEU A 363 17.25 26.99 3.00
C LEU A 363 16.99 28.43 3.47
N CYS A 364 15.93 28.65 4.26
CA CYS A 364 15.61 29.97 4.81
C CYS A 364 16.72 30.50 5.72
N ASN A 365 17.29 29.63 6.57
CA ASN A 365 18.45 29.96 7.41
C ASN A 365 19.64 30.40 6.54
N MET A 366 19.94 29.67 5.46
CA MET A 366 21.07 29.99 4.61
C MET A 366 20.89 31.33 3.87
N ILE A 367 19.67 31.68 3.45
CA ILE A 367 19.35 33.00 2.87
C ILE A 367 19.64 34.10 3.90
N LEU A 368 19.21 33.90 5.16
CA LEU A 368 19.46 34.84 6.24
C LEU A 368 20.95 34.98 6.57
N ASP A 369 21.67 33.87 6.66
CA ASP A 369 23.11 33.86 6.97
C ASP A 369 23.92 34.57 5.87
N CYS A 370 23.56 34.35 4.60
CA CYS A 370 24.13 35.08 3.47
C CYS A 370 23.90 36.60 3.61
N CYS A 371 22.68 37.01 3.97
CA CYS A 371 22.35 38.41 4.21
C CYS A 371 23.14 38.99 5.40
N ALA A 372 23.25 38.24 6.49
CA ALA A 372 23.93 38.66 7.71
C ALA A 372 25.42 38.89 7.47
N GLN A 373 26.05 38.05 6.64
CA GLN A 373 27.49 38.09 6.38
C GLN A 373 27.91 39.21 5.42
N GLN A 374 26.98 39.88 4.74
CA GLN A 374 27.37 40.96 3.84
C GLN A 374 27.90 42.22 4.53
N ARG A 375 28.78 42.95 3.85
CA ARG A 375 29.36 44.19 4.39
C ARG A 375 28.29 45.27 4.63
N THR A 376 27.30 45.33 3.75
CA THR A 376 26.18 46.27 3.81
C THR A 376 24.90 45.56 3.38
N TYR A 377 23.78 45.91 4.00
CA TYR A 377 22.48 45.37 3.63
C TYR A 377 22.13 45.68 2.18
N GLU A 378 21.87 44.63 1.40
CA GLU A 378 21.37 44.71 0.03
C GLU A 378 19.89 44.34 0.01
N LYS A 379 19.08 45.15 -0.69
CA LYS A 379 17.62 44.92 -0.82
C LYS A 379 17.29 43.58 -1.47
N PHE A 380 18.22 43.01 -2.24
CA PHE A 380 18.12 41.70 -2.87
C PHE A 380 17.63 40.62 -1.90
N PHE A 381 18.17 40.55 -0.68
CA PHE A 381 17.82 39.51 0.29
C PHE A 381 16.41 39.67 0.87
N GLY A 382 15.96 40.91 1.09
CA GLY A 382 14.59 41.19 1.51
C GLY A 382 13.57 40.79 0.44
N LEU A 383 13.85 41.13 -0.82
CA LEU A 383 13.00 40.77 -1.96
C LEU A 383 12.97 39.26 -2.21
N LEU A 384 14.13 38.59 -2.12
CA LEU A 384 14.24 37.14 -2.27
C LEU A 384 13.44 36.41 -1.18
N ALA A 385 13.64 36.77 0.09
CA ALA A 385 12.89 36.15 1.19
C ALA A 385 11.39 36.45 1.11
N GLY A 386 11.00 37.68 0.77
CA GLY A 386 9.60 38.05 0.58
C GLY A 386 8.94 37.25 -0.54
N ARG A 387 9.67 37.01 -1.64
CA ARG A 387 9.23 36.15 -2.74
C ARG A 387 8.96 34.73 -2.26
N PHE A 388 9.85 34.13 -1.46
CA PHE A 388 9.65 32.79 -0.90
C PHE A 388 8.44 32.74 0.06
N CYS A 389 8.28 33.72 0.95
CA CYS A 389 7.13 33.78 1.85
C CYS A 389 5.80 33.86 1.10
N LEU A 390 5.74 34.59 -0.02
CA LEU A 390 4.53 34.71 -0.84
C LEU A 390 4.27 33.48 -1.75
N LEU A 391 5.28 32.63 -1.97
CA LEU A 391 5.16 31.45 -2.83
C LEU A 391 4.51 30.26 -2.10
N LYS A 392 4.98 29.95 -0.89
CA LYS A 392 4.44 28.85 -0.05
C LYS A 392 4.39 29.26 1.41
N LYS A 393 3.34 28.83 2.11
CA LYS A 393 3.13 29.08 3.55
C LYS A 393 4.26 28.52 4.42
N GLU A 394 4.83 27.38 4.03
CA GLU A 394 5.97 26.73 4.73
C GLU A 394 7.19 27.65 4.88
N TYR A 395 7.50 28.46 3.85
CA TYR A 395 8.62 29.40 3.91
C TYR A 395 8.33 30.56 4.84
N MET A 396 7.08 31.06 4.84
CA MET A 396 6.63 32.11 5.76
C MET A 396 6.75 31.64 7.22
N GLU A 397 6.21 30.46 7.54
CA GLU A 397 6.32 29.84 8.88
C GLU A 397 7.79 29.60 9.27
N SER A 398 8.64 29.21 8.31
CA SER A 398 10.07 29.07 8.55
C SER A 398 10.74 30.41 8.89
N PHE A 399 10.45 31.49 8.15
CA PHE A 399 11.02 32.81 8.45
C PHE A 399 10.47 33.43 9.76
N GLU A 400 9.23 33.12 10.15
CA GLU A 400 8.68 33.47 11.48
C GLU A 400 9.47 32.80 12.60
N ALA A 401 9.67 31.47 12.51
CA ALA A 401 10.46 30.72 13.48
C ALA A 401 11.90 31.23 13.56
N ILE A 402 12.51 31.53 12.40
CA ILE A 402 13.86 32.10 12.33
C ILE A 402 13.91 33.48 12.99
N PHE A 403 12.89 34.34 12.82
CA PHE A 403 12.86 35.62 13.51
C PHE A 403 12.94 35.46 15.03
N GLN A 404 12.15 34.52 15.58
CA GLN A 404 12.15 34.23 17.01
C GLN A 404 13.50 33.66 17.49
N GLU A 405 14.02 32.63 16.81
CA GLU A 405 15.31 32.00 17.15
C GLU A 405 16.48 33.01 17.07
N GLN A 406 16.44 33.88 16.06
CA GLN A 406 17.43 34.94 15.91
C GLN A 406 17.30 35.94 17.04
N TYR A 407 16.09 36.38 17.41
CA TYR A 407 15.87 37.34 18.50
C TYR A 407 16.41 36.83 19.84
N GLU A 408 16.19 35.55 20.16
CA GLU A 408 16.70 34.90 21.37
C GLU A 408 18.25 34.86 21.39
N THR A 409 18.88 34.68 20.23
CA THR A 409 20.34 34.54 20.10
C THR A 409 21.07 35.82 19.65
N ILE A 410 20.37 36.97 19.58
CA ILE A 410 20.90 38.30 19.15
C ILE A 410 22.22 38.68 19.83
N HIS A 411 22.38 38.33 21.11
CA HIS A 411 23.57 38.69 21.89
C HIS A 411 24.87 38.08 21.34
N ARG A 412 24.79 37.01 20.53
CA ARG A 412 25.94 36.37 19.88
C ARG A 412 26.34 37.02 18.56
N LEU A 413 25.46 37.85 17.98
CA LEU A 413 25.69 38.47 16.69
C LEU A 413 26.49 39.77 16.81
N GLU A 414 27.44 39.95 15.91
CA GLU A 414 28.21 41.19 15.79
C GLU A 414 27.32 42.35 15.28
N THR A 415 27.73 43.57 15.57
CA THR A 415 26.96 44.81 15.28
C THR A 415 26.59 44.98 13.81
N ASN A 416 27.45 44.56 12.87
CA ASN A 416 27.17 44.61 11.44
C ASN A 416 26.11 43.57 11.03
N LYS A 417 26.22 42.34 11.55
CA LYS A 417 25.24 41.27 11.29
C LYS A 417 23.87 41.66 11.81
N LEU A 418 23.81 42.21 13.03
CA LEU A 418 22.58 42.74 13.62
C LEU A 418 21.90 43.77 12.73
N ARG A 419 22.68 44.69 12.15
CA ARG A 419 22.14 45.72 11.26
C ARG A 419 21.52 45.11 10.00
N ASN A 420 22.18 44.15 9.36
CA ASN A 420 21.67 43.54 8.13
C ASN A 420 20.42 42.70 8.41
N VAL A 421 20.45 41.88 9.47
CA VAL A 421 19.30 41.05 9.86
C VAL A 421 18.09 41.93 10.23
N ALA A 422 18.30 43.00 11.00
CA ALA A 422 17.21 43.93 11.35
C ALA A 422 16.59 44.58 10.10
N ARG A 423 17.42 44.98 9.12
CA ARG A 423 16.94 45.57 7.86
C ARG A 423 16.19 44.58 6.97
N MET A 424 16.63 43.32 6.95
CA MET A 424 15.95 42.25 6.22
C MET A 424 14.55 42.02 6.78
N PHE A 425 14.42 41.86 8.11
CA PHE A 425 13.10 41.66 8.73
C PHE A 425 12.22 42.92 8.68
N ALA A 426 12.81 44.13 8.75
CA ALA A 426 12.05 45.36 8.49
C ALA A 426 11.43 45.35 7.09
N HIS A 427 12.16 44.86 6.08
CA HIS A 427 11.64 44.74 4.72
C HIS A 427 10.49 43.73 4.64
N LEU A 428 10.64 42.55 5.24
CA LEU A 428 9.61 41.50 5.23
C LEU A 428 8.31 41.91 5.94
N LEU A 429 8.41 42.65 7.05
CA LEU A 429 7.27 43.24 7.73
C LEU A 429 6.64 44.37 6.91
N TYR A 430 7.46 45.17 6.22
CA TYR A 430 6.97 46.24 5.36
C TYR A 430 6.18 45.75 4.15
N THR A 431 6.65 44.66 3.53
CA THR A 431 5.99 44.05 2.37
C THR A 431 4.84 43.11 2.76
N ASP A 432 4.43 43.09 4.03
CA ASP A 432 3.41 42.18 4.58
C ASP A 432 3.67 40.70 4.19
N SER A 433 4.95 40.30 4.10
CA SER A 433 5.37 38.94 3.74
C SER A 433 5.47 38.01 4.95
N ILE A 434 5.53 38.57 6.15
CA ILE A 434 5.50 37.87 7.44
C ILE A 434 4.45 38.60 8.30
N PRO A 435 3.65 37.87 9.09
CA PRO A 435 2.68 38.50 9.98
C PRO A 435 3.37 39.33 11.06
N TRP A 436 2.76 40.46 11.41
CA TRP A 436 3.28 41.37 12.43
C TRP A 436 3.27 40.78 13.85
N SER A 437 2.55 39.67 14.06
CA SER A 437 2.53 38.91 15.33
C SER A 437 3.91 38.41 15.75
N VAL A 438 4.88 38.29 14.84
CA VAL A 438 6.26 37.94 15.20
C VAL A 438 6.90 38.93 16.18
N LEU A 439 6.42 40.17 16.24
CA LEU A 439 6.90 41.17 17.20
C LEU A 439 6.52 40.85 18.66
N GLU A 440 5.59 39.93 18.91
CA GLU A 440 5.18 39.51 20.26
C GLU A 440 6.35 38.91 21.06
N CYS A 441 7.35 38.31 20.38
CA CYS A 441 8.54 37.79 21.05
C CYS A 441 9.44 38.90 21.65
N ILE A 442 9.27 40.15 21.23
CA ILE A 442 10.07 41.29 21.68
C ILE A 442 9.53 41.81 23.01
N LYS A 443 10.15 41.38 24.11
CA LYS A 443 9.89 41.90 25.46
C LYS A 443 10.87 43.00 25.82
N MET A 444 10.35 44.20 26.08
CA MET A 444 11.13 45.37 26.46
C MET A 444 11.05 45.60 27.98
N SER A 445 11.96 44.98 28.74
CA SER A 445 12.16 45.27 30.17
C SER A 445 13.63 45.49 30.50
N GLU A 446 13.92 46.09 31.65
CA GLU A 446 15.30 46.32 32.11
C GLU A 446 16.06 45.00 32.32
N ASP A 447 15.38 43.97 32.84
CA ASP A 447 15.97 42.68 33.21
C ASP A 447 16.16 41.72 32.03
N THR A 448 15.29 41.77 31.01
CA THR A 448 15.33 40.81 29.88
C THR A 448 15.97 41.38 28.60
N THR A 449 16.20 42.70 28.52
CA THR A 449 16.66 43.34 27.27
C THR A 449 18.15 43.65 27.30
N THR A 450 18.92 42.89 26.53
CA THR A 450 20.37 43.11 26.35
C THR A 450 20.68 44.37 25.51
N SER A 451 21.91 44.87 25.57
CA SER A 451 22.37 45.99 24.74
C SER A 451 22.21 45.70 23.24
N SER A 452 22.50 44.47 22.80
CA SER A 452 22.33 44.02 21.41
C SER A 452 20.86 44.00 20.99
N SER A 453 19.94 43.55 21.87
CA SER A 453 18.49 43.57 21.61
C SER A 453 17.97 45.01 21.43
N ARG A 454 18.44 45.96 22.25
CA ARG A 454 18.06 47.39 22.08
C ARG A 454 18.55 47.97 20.75
N ILE A 455 19.77 47.62 20.34
CA ILE A 455 20.34 48.06 19.05
C ILE A 455 19.55 47.46 17.88
N PHE A 456 19.19 46.18 17.96
CA PHE A 456 18.39 45.50 16.95
C PHE A 456 17.02 46.16 16.77
N VAL A 457 16.26 46.32 17.85
CA VAL A 457 14.94 46.96 17.85
C VAL A 457 15.02 48.40 17.35
N LYS A 458 16.05 49.15 17.77
CA LYS A 458 16.30 50.51 17.26
C LYS A 458 16.46 50.53 15.74
N ILE A 459 17.28 49.65 15.18
CA ILE A 459 17.52 49.61 13.72
C ILE A 459 16.26 49.15 12.98
N LEU A 460 15.58 48.13 13.48
CA LEU A 460 14.34 47.59 12.91
C LEU A 460 13.28 48.69 12.75
N PHE A 461 12.97 49.43 13.83
CA PHE A 461 11.98 50.50 13.78
C PHE A 461 12.43 51.74 13.02
N GLN A 462 13.73 52.08 13.03
CA GLN A 462 14.26 53.15 12.19
C GLN A 462 14.06 52.84 10.70
N GLU A 463 14.30 51.60 10.29
CA GLU A 463 14.13 51.17 8.91
C GLU A 463 12.64 51.08 8.53
N LEU A 464 11.77 50.52 9.40
CA LEU A 464 10.32 50.51 9.19
C LEU A 464 9.74 51.94 9.07
N CYS A 465 10.19 52.86 9.93
CA CYS A 465 9.78 54.26 9.86
C CYS A 465 10.26 54.92 8.56
N ALA A 466 11.42 54.52 8.02
CA ALA A 466 11.91 55.00 6.73
C ALA A 466 11.06 54.49 5.55
N TYR A 467 10.55 53.25 5.61
CA TYR A 467 9.68 52.70 4.57
C TYR A 467 8.24 53.22 4.62
N MET A 468 7.60 53.25 5.80
CA MET A 468 6.18 53.56 5.94
C MET A 468 5.90 55.03 6.28
N GLY A 469 6.88 55.72 6.86
CA GLY A 469 6.65 56.97 7.58
C GLY A 469 6.02 56.74 8.97
N LEU A 470 6.22 57.71 9.86
CA LEU A 470 5.72 57.65 11.23
C LEU A 470 4.19 57.49 11.38
N PRO A 471 3.31 58.15 10.58
CA PRO A 471 1.87 58.05 10.80
C PRO A 471 1.33 56.65 10.48
N LYS A 472 1.71 56.07 9.33
CA LYS A 472 1.27 54.73 8.92
C LYS A 472 1.81 53.64 9.84
N LEU A 473 3.04 53.78 10.31
CA LEU A 473 3.62 52.86 11.28
C LEU A 473 2.83 52.87 12.60
N ASN A 474 2.43 54.05 13.08
CA ASN A 474 1.64 54.18 14.31
C ASN A 474 0.22 53.58 14.17
N GLU A 475 -0.41 53.71 13.00
CA GLU A 475 -1.69 53.05 12.72
C GLU A 475 -1.53 51.52 12.76
N ARG A 476 -0.56 50.97 12.01
CA ARG A 476 -0.30 49.53 11.96
C ARG A 476 0.06 48.92 13.32
N LEU A 477 0.77 49.66 14.18
CA LEU A 477 1.12 49.20 15.53
C LEU A 477 -0.05 49.23 16.52
N LYS A 478 -1.14 49.96 16.23
CA LYS A 478 -2.35 49.97 17.06
C LYS A 478 -3.37 48.90 16.67
N ASP A 479 -3.26 48.39 15.44
CA ASP A 479 -4.09 47.30 14.92
C ASP A 479 -3.57 45.91 15.33
N LEU A 480 -2.32 45.85 15.78
CA LEU A 480 -1.70 44.72 16.51
C LEU A 480 -2.25 44.64 17.95
#